data_AF-A0A318RSP7-F1
#
_entry.id   AF-A0A318RSP7-F1
#
_cell.length_a   1.000
_cell.length_b   1.000
_cell.length_c   1.000
_cell.angle_alpha   90.00
_cell.angle_beta   90.00
_cell.angle_gamma   90.00
#
_symmetry.space_group_name_H-M   'P 1'
#
loop_
_entity.id
_entity.type
_entity.pdbx_description
1 polymer ?
#
loop_
_entity_poly.entity_id
_entity_poly.type
_entity_poly.pdbx_seq_one_letter_code
_entity_poly.pdbx_strand_id
1 'polypeptide(L)' 'MHLRSRPGYPSELAESFGVPRQSISNHLAELRTSGLVDVIREGRRSRYELADKRLGPLLDNITGLMLTVGPLAAGKNR' A
#
# COMPACT_ATOMS: atom_id res chain seq x y z
N MET A 1 1.14 -5.54 0.78
CA MET A 1 0.57 -6.78 1.34
C MET A 1 -0.20 -6.56 2.65
N HIS A 2 0.32 -5.82 3.63
CA HIS A 2 -0.37 -5.63 4.93
C HIS A 2 -1.79 -5.06 4.85
N LEU A 3 -1.98 -3.89 4.22
CA LEU A 3 -3.29 -3.20 4.14
C LEU A 3 -4.36 -3.98 3.37
N ARG A 4 -3.93 -4.93 2.55
CA ARG A 4 -4.82 -5.77 1.75
C ARG A 4 -5.52 -6.84 2.60
N SER A 5 -4.86 -7.31 3.64
CA SER A 5 -5.38 -8.35 4.54
C SER A 5 -6.03 -7.75 5.78
N ARG A 6 -5.50 -6.63 6.29
CA ARG A 6 -6.05 -5.94 7.47
C ARG A 6 -5.69 -4.45 7.47
N PRO A 7 -6.53 -3.60 8.06
CA PRO A 7 -6.18 -2.22 8.37
C PRO A 7 -4.92 -2.13 9.24
N GLY A 8 -4.17 -1.03 9.14
CA GLY A 8 -2.92 -0.85 9.86
C GLY A 8 -2.58 0.59 10.18
N TYR A 9 -1.71 0.77 11.18
CA TYR A 9 -1.18 2.08 11.56
C TYR A 9 0.19 2.32 10.93
N PRO A 10 0.55 3.58 10.58
CA PRO A 10 1.84 3.88 9.94
C PRO A 10 3.05 3.38 10.73
N SER A 11 3.00 3.44 12.05
CA SER A 11 4.07 2.97 12.93
C SER A 11 4.28 1.46 12.86
N GLU A 12 3.20 0.68 12.81
CA GLU A 12 3.25 -0.80 12.73
C GLU A 12 3.67 -1.26 11.34
N LEU A 13 3.19 -0.57 10.29
CA LEU A 13 3.61 -0.84 8.92
C LEU A 13 5.11 -0.57 8.74
N ALA A 14 5.61 0.55 9.27
CA ALA A 14 7.03 0.89 9.21
C ALA A 14 7.90 -0.17 9.91
N GLU A 15 7.48 -0.62 11.08
CA GLU A 15 8.16 -1.68 11.82
C GLU A 15 8.13 -3.02 11.06
N SER A 16 6.97 -3.43 10.55
CA SER A 16 6.83 -4.67 9.79
C SER A 16 7.63 -4.68 8.48
N PHE A 17 7.79 -3.54 7.83
CA PHE A 17 8.55 -3.43 6.59
C PHE A 17 10.03 -3.08 6.81
N GLY A 18 10.44 -2.80 8.05
CA GLY A 18 11.82 -2.42 8.38
C GLY A 18 12.26 -1.09 7.75
N VAL A 19 11.32 -0.17 7.49
CA VAL A 19 11.59 1.11 6.83
C VAL A 19 11.23 2.30 7.73
N PRO A 20 11.78 3.50 7.48
CA PRO A 20 11.45 4.68 8.27
C PRO A 20 9.96 5.04 8.22
N ARG A 21 9.40 5.47 9.36
CA ARG A 21 7.99 5.90 9.47
C ARG A 21 7.59 6.98 8.46
N GLN A 22 8.51 7.91 8.18
CA GLN A 22 8.26 8.96 7.19
C GLN A 22 8.05 8.40 5.79
N SER A 23 8.78 7.35 5.39
CA SER A 23 8.62 6.70 4.10
C SER A 23 7.23 6.07 3.97
N ILE A 24 6.77 5.35 5.01
CA ILE A 24 5.40 4.82 5.05
C ILE A 24 4.36 5.93 5.02
N SER A 25 4.52 7.00 5.81
CA SER A 25 3.56 8.12 5.80
C SER A 25 3.43 8.77 4.43
N ASN A 26 4.55 8.97 3.72
CA ASN A 26 4.55 9.53 2.37
C ASN A 26 3.81 8.60 1.40
N HIS A 27 4.11 7.30 1.43
CA HIS A 27 3.47 6.34 0.55
C HIS A 27 1.96 6.21 0.82
N LEU A 28 1.54 6.25 2.09
CA LEU A 28 0.12 6.24 2.46
C LEU A 28 -0.60 7.53 2.02
N ALA A 29 0.08 8.67 2.01
CA ALA A 29 -0.48 9.92 1.49
C ALA A 29 -0.67 9.87 -0.03
N GLU A 30 0.28 9.29 -0.76
CA GLU A 30 0.16 9.03 -2.20
C GLU A 30 -1.03 8.09 -2.49
N LEU A 31 -1.09 6.94 -1.81
CA LEU A 31 -2.19 5.98 -1.97
C LEU A 31 -3.56 6.58 -1.64
N ARG A 32 -3.62 7.44 -0.61
CA ARG A 32 -4.85 8.17 -0.26
C ARG A 32 -5.27 9.13 -1.36
N THR A 33 -4.30 9.84 -1.94
CA THR A 33 -4.55 10.79 -3.03
C THR A 33 -5.04 10.09 -4.29
N SER A 34 -4.54 8.88 -4.55
CA SER A 34 -5.02 8.01 -5.64
C SER A 34 -6.33 7.28 -5.32
N GLY A 35 -6.89 7.45 -4.12
CA GLY A 35 -8.16 6.81 -3.72
C GLY A 35 -8.06 5.31 -3.45
N LEU A 36 -6.86 4.77 -3.24
CA LEU A 36 -6.65 3.33 -3.00
C LEU A 36 -6.81 2.94 -1.53
N VAL A 37 -6.57 3.89 -0.63
CA VAL A 37 -6.72 3.71 0.82
C VAL A 37 -7.53 4.84 1.41
N ASP A 38 -8.29 4.52 2.44
CA ASP A 38 -8.98 5.49 3.28
C ASP A 38 -8.27 5.60 4.64
N VAL A 39 -8.56 6.69 5.35
CA VAL A 39 -7.96 7.01 6.65
C VAL A 39 -9.04 7.30 7.68
N ILE A 40 -9.07 6.46 8.72
CA ILE A 40 -9.99 6.58 9.85
C ILE A 40 -9.21 7.13 11.04
N ARG A 41 -9.67 8.24 11.63
CA ARG A 41 -9.06 8.78 12.86
C ARG A 41 -9.56 7.98 14.06
N GLU A 42 -8.63 7.30 14.73
CA GLU A 42 -8.86 6.60 16.00
C GLU A 42 -8.08 7.32 17.11
N GLY A 43 -8.71 8.34 17.70
CA GLY A 43 -8.10 9.19 18.72
C GLY A 43 -6.89 9.97 18.18
N ARG A 44 -5.70 9.70 18.73
CA ARG A 44 -4.44 10.32 18.29
C ARG A 44 -3.77 9.58 17.11
N ARG A 45 -4.31 8.44 16.69
CA ARG A 45 -3.74 7.61 15.61
C ARG A 45 -4.62 7.68 14.38
N SER A 46 -3.99 7.55 13.22
CA SER A 46 -4.68 7.39 11.94
C SER A 46 -4.55 5.94 11.51
N ARG A 47 -5.66 5.26 11.33
CA ARG A 47 -5.74 3.89 10.83
C ARG A 47 -6.01 3.94 9.34
N TYR A 48 -5.21 3.21 8.58
CA TYR A 48 -5.35 3.13 7.13
C TYR A 48 -5.96 1.78 6.74
N GLU A 49 -6.84 1.78 5.74
CA GLU A 49 -7.43 0.59 5.15
C GLU A 49 -7.69 0.78 3.66
N LEU A 50 -7.93 -0.30 2.92
CA LEU A 50 -8.31 -0.18 1.51
C LEU A 50 -9.63 0.56 1.38
N ALA A 51 -9.71 1.49 0.42
CA ALA A 51 -10.92 2.26 0.16
C ALA A 51 -12.10 1.37 -0.30
N ASP A 52 -11.80 0.25 -0.95
CA ASP A 52 -12.77 -0.80 -1.28
C ASP A 52 -12.13 -2.18 -1.07
N LYS A 53 -12.86 -3.09 -0.41
CA LYS A 53 -12.45 -4.49 -0.20
C LYS A 53 -12.20 -5.23 -1.53
N ARG A 54 -12.86 -4.83 -2.62
CA ARG A 54 -12.67 -5.36 -3.98
C ARG A 54 -11.29 -5.04 -4.55
N LEU A 55 -10.61 -4.01 -4.05
CA LEU A 55 -9.24 -3.69 -4.47
C LEU A 55 -8.25 -4.78 -4.07
N GLY A 56 -8.52 -5.54 -3.00
CA GLY A 56 -7.62 -6.60 -2.57
C GLY A 56 -7.41 -7.68 -3.64
N PRO A 57 -8.47 -8.40 -4.03
CA PRO A 57 -8.39 -9.40 -5.10
C PRO A 57 -7.88 -8.83 -6.44
N LEU A 58 -8.21 -7.58 -6.76
CA LEU A 58 -7.72 -6.94 -8.00
C LEU A 58 -6.20 -6.72 -7.97
N LEU A 59 -5.67 -6.22 -6.85
CA LEU A 59 -4.23 -6.06 -6.64
C LEU A 59 -3.49 -7.41 -6.61
N ASP A 60 -4.14 -8.47 -6.12
CA ASP A 60 -3.65 -9.85 -6.22
C ASP A 60 -3.46 -10.30 -7.67
N ASN A 61 -4.47 -10.09 -8.51
CA ASN A 61 -4.40 -10.47 -9.91
C ASN A 61 -3.28 -9.73 -10.66
N ILE A 62 -3.10 -8.42 -10.39
CA ILE A 62 -2.04 -7.62 -11.01
C ILE A 62 -0.65 -8.09 -10.52
N THR A 63 -0.51 -8.38 -9.23
CA THR A 63 0.76 -8.86 -8.67
C THR A 63 1.12 -10.24 -9.23
N GLY A 64 0.15 -11.17 -9.27
CA GLY A 64 0.33 -12.48 -9.86
C GLY A 64 0.70 -12.43 -11.34
N LEU A 65 0.10 -11.49 -12.08
CA LEU A 65 0.48 -11.23 -13.47
C LEU A 65 1.94 -10.76 -13.57
N MET A 66 2.37 -9.81 -12.75
CA MET A 66 3.76 -9.30 -12.74
C MET A 66 4.81 -10.36 -12.39
N LEU A 67 4.49 -11.28 -11.48
CA LEU A 67 5.33 -12.45 -11.19
C LEU A 67 5.41 -13.44 -12.37
N THR A 68 4.37 -13.49 -13.20
CA THR A 68 4.27 -14.38 -14.37
C THR A 68 4.98 -13.82 -15.60
N VAL A 69 4.84 -12.51 -15.88
CA VAL A 69 5.51 -11.85 -17.02
C VAL A 69 6.91 -11.32 -16.68
N GLY A 70 7.29 -11.34 -15.40
CA GLY A 70 8.50 -10.68 -14.91
C GLY A 70 8.36 -9.14 -14.88
N PRO A 71 9.19 -8.43 -14.12
CA PRO A 71 9.16 -6.98 -14.13
C PRO A 71 9.42 -6.49 -15.55
N LEU A 72 8.51 -5.66 -16.08
CA LEU A 72 8.81 -4.84 -17.27
C LEU A 72 9.92 -3.89 -16.83
N ALA A 73 11.17 -4.32 -16.94
CA ALA A 73 12.31 -3.47 -16.73
C ALA A 73 12.13 -2.31 -17.70
N ALA A 74 11.81 -1.14 -17.17
CA ALA A 74 11.69 0.08 -17.94
C ALA A 74 12.99 0.22 -18.74
N GLY A 75 12.87 -0.02 -20.05
CA GLY A 75 13.96 0.19 -20.98
C GLY A 75 14.43 1.62 -20.79
N LYS A 76 15.61 1.79 -20.22
CA LYS A 76 16.30 3.06 -20.19
C LYS A 76 16.65 3.39 -21.63
N ASN A 77 15.74 4.09 -22.31
CA ASN A 77 15.95 4.63 -23.63
C ASN A 77 17.19 5.52 -23.56
N ARG A 78 18.31 5.03 -24.09
CA ARG A 78 19.53 5.78 -24.36
C ARG A 78 19.51 6.22 -25.80
#